data_AF-A0A968T107-F1
#
_entry.id   AF-A0A968T107-F1
#
_cell.length_a   1.000
_cell.length_b   1.000
_cell.length_c   1.000
_cell.angle_alpha   90.00
_cell.angle_beta   90.00
_cell.angle_gamma   90.00
#
_symmetry.space_group_name_H-M   'P 1'
#
loop_
_entity.id
_entity.type
_entity.pdbx_description
1 polymer ?
#
loop_
_entity_poly.entity_id
_entity_poly.type
_entity_poly.pdbx_seq_one_letter_code
_entity_poly.pdbx_strand_id
1 'polypeptide(L)'
;MQLDATQIAAVRQFIAANWERTIRQPAAQSAHEIALPHPFVVPTVGPEFRLFFYWDSYFASEGLLRDGHGELARMQADNMLHLIATLGYVPNYAHVEHDGRSQPPFASPLVRASTSAAATAPGSATPTPRSQKSTPSGWRCADCPMASTIMGNMLRPRVSTTSTGGSASASRPFPTKITARKVMLAHAMAEAESGWDFTPRFAGRCADFAAIDLNSLLYLHEMNAAFFCDELGNGAGDVWRARANSRRALVDRCCWDERRGVFVDYDAAREQPSPVISIATVYPLWAGLASAAQAARVVEQLSQLELEYGLTVCAAATPRAQSYQWDYPNSWPPTQFVAMLGLERYGYHTLARRLAAKYVACVCRSFAQTGNLWEKYNALSGGVDVVGEYALPSMLGWTAGTFVYACELLAVARIHLDRVALQ
;
A
#
# COMPACT_ATOMS: atom_id res chain seq x y z
N MET A 1 13.81 11.44 -21.14
CA MET A 1 12.62 12.32 -21.07
C MET A 1 12.99 13.58 -20.32
N GLN A 2 12.77 14.75 -20.90
CA GLN A 2 13.11 16.04 -20.29
C GLN A 2 11.95 16.47 -19.39
N LEU A 3 12.23 16.68 -18.11
CA LEU A 3 11.25 17.18 -17.15
C LEU A 3 11.18 18.71 -17.24
N ASP A 4 9.96 19.26 -17.32
CA ASP A 4 9.73 20.70 -17.27
C ASP A 4 9.50 21.13 -15.82
N ALA A 5 10.43 21.93 -15.30
CA ALA A 5 10.37 22.54 -13.98
C ALA A 5 9.07 23.32 -13.73
N THR A 6 8.54 23.98 -14.75
CA THR A 6 7.31 24.78 -14.69
C THR A 6 6.09 23.88 -14.50
N GLN A 7 6.03 22.76 -15.24
CA GLN A 7 4.95 21.78 -15.11
C GLN A 7 4.99 21.09 -13.74
N ILE A 8 6.18 20.76 -13.24
CA ILE A 8 6.34 20.19 -11.90
C ILE A 8 5.85 21.19 -10.84
N ALA A 9 6.26 22.47 -10.95
CA ALA A 9 5.84 23.52 -10.03
C ALA A 9 4.31 23.70 -10.03
N ALA A 10 3.66 23.69 -11.20
CA ALA A 10 2.21 23.79 -11.31
C ALA A 10 1.49 22.63 -10.57
N VAL A 11 1.96 21.39 -10.75
CA VAL A 11 1.41 20.23 -10.03
C VAL A 11 1.66 20.34 -8.52
N ARG A 12 2.85 20.77 -8.09
CA ARG A 12 3.17 20.96 -6.66
C ARG A 12 2.32 22.04 -6.02
N GLN A 13 2.10 23.15 -6.71
CA GLN A 13 1.21 24.23 -6.26
C GLN A 13 -0.23 23.74 -6.13
N PHE A 14 -0.71 22.97 -7.12
CA PHE A 14 -2.03 22.35 -7.03
C PHE A 14 -2.14 21.43 -5.81
N ILE A 15 -1.18 20.54 -5.58
CA ILE A 15 -1.18 19.64 -4.41
C ILE A 15 -1.25 20.44 -3.10
N ALA A 16 -0.33 21.39 -2.93
CA ALA A 16 -0.23 22.20 -1.71
C ALA A 16 -1.52 22.98 -1.42
N ALA A 17 -2.16 23.54 -2.47
CA ALA A 17 -3.40 24.29 -2.33
C ALA A 17 -4.64 23.41 -2.03
N ASN A 18 -4.52 22.09 -2.13
CA ASN A 18 -5.67 21.18 -2.03
C ASN A 18 -5.61 20.19 -0.85
N TRP A 19 -4.48 20.06 -0.13
CA TRP A 19 -4.40 19.17 1.04
C TRP A 19 -5.51 19.46 2.05
N GLU A 20 -5.68 20.73 2.44
CA GLU A 20 -6.70 21.14 3.41
C GLU A 20 -8.13 20.78 2.97
N ARG A 21 -8.39 20.78 1.67
CA ARG A 21 -9.71 20.45 1.11
C ARG A 21 -10.04 18.96 1.21
N THR A 22 -9.05 18.11 1.42
CA THR A 22 -9.26 16.68 1.69
C THR A 22 -9.43 16.36 3.16
N ILE A 23 -9.21 17.32 4.06
CA ILE A 23 -9.35 17.09 5.49
C ILE A 23 -10.81 16.98 5.86
N ARG A 24 -11.17 15.86 6.48
CA ARG A 24 -12.42 15.69 7.19
C ARG A 24 -12.19 15.72 8.69
N GLN A 25 -13.01 16.53 9.35
CA GLN A 25 -13.12 16.52 10.80
C GLN A 25 -13.84 15.25 11.26
N PRO A 26 -13.48 14.70 12.44
CA PRO A 26 -14.22 13.62 13.08
C PRO A 26 -15.71 13.92 13.11
N ALA A 27 -16.51 13.03 12.52
CA ALA A 27 -17.94 13.03 12.76
C ALA A 27 -18.24 12.29 14.06
N ALA A 28 -19.30 12.70 14.76
CA ALA A 28 -19.92 11.82 15.74
C ALA A 28 -20.36 10.53 15.03
N GLN A 29 -20.38 9.41 15.77
CA GLN A 29 -20.89 8.14 15.25
C GLN A 29 -22.26 8.37 14.61
N SER A 30 -22.41 7.99 13.34
CA SER A 30 -23.68 8.09 12.61
C SER A 30 -24.14 6.71 12.16
N ALA A 31 -25.29 6.62 11.48
CA ALA A 31 -25.72 5.37 10.85
C ALA A 31 -24.77 4.88 9.75
N HIS A 32 -23.86 5.74 9.27
CA HIS A 32 -23.04 5.48 8.08
C HIS A 32 -21.53 5.62 8.34
N GLU A 33 -21.08 6.33 9.36
CA GLU A 33 -19.65 6.61 9.59
C GLU A 33 -19.23 6.14 10.99
N ILE A 34 -18.14 5.36 11.06
CA ILE A 34 -17.49 5.01 12.33
C ILE A 34 -16.84 6.27 12.89
N ALA A 35 -17.08 6.56 14.17
CA ALA A 35 -16.42 7.69 14.83
C ALA A 35 -14.91 7.45 14.91
N LEU A 36 -14.12 8.40 14.39
CA LEU A 36 -12.67 8.41 14.50
C LEU A 36 -12.21 9.46 15.52
N PRO A 37 -11.13 9.24 16.28
CA PRO A 37 -10.68 10.19 17.30
C PRO A 37 -10.03 11.46 16.73
N HIS A 38 -9.54 11.44 15.49
CA HIS A 38 -8.78 12.56 14.91
C HIS A 38 -9.19 12.90 13.46
N PRO A 39 -8.93 14.14 13.01
CA PRO A 39 -9.06 14.49 11.60
C PRO A 39 -8.28 13.55 10.68
N PHE A 40 -8.77 13.36 9.48
CA PHE A 40 -8.17 12.49 8.47
C PHE A 40 -8.33 13.07 7.08
N VAL A 41 -7.55 12.57 6.11
CA VAL A 41 -7.72 12.94 4.69
C VAL A 41 -8.52 11.88 3.96
N VAL A 42 -9.31 12.33 3.00
CA VAL A 42 -10.03 11.46 2.07
C VAL A 42 -9.30 11.36 0.72
N PRO A 43 -9.56 10.33 -0.10
CA PRO A 43 -8.83 10.12 -1.36
C PRO A 43 -8.95 11.29 -2.35
N THR A 44 -10.10 11.97 -2.39
CA THR A 44 -10.38 13.02 -3.38
C THR A 44 -10.91 14.30 -2.74
N VAL A 45 -10.77 15.41 -3.46
CA VAL A 45 -11.41 16.69 -3.13
C VAL A 45 -12.90 16.67 -3.50
N GLY A 46 -13.30 15.77 -4.40
CA GLY A 46 -14.68 15.58 -4.85
C GLY A 46 -15.59 14.87 -3.85
N PRO A 47 -16.89 14.74 -4.17
CA PRO A 47 -17.87 14.13 -3.29
C PRO A 47 -17.85 12.60 -3.26
N GLU A 48 -17.06 11.93 -4.11
CA GLU A 48 -17.16 10.49 -4.37
C GLU A 48 -16.66 9.64 -3.20
N PHE A 49 -15.54 10.05 -2.59
CA PHE A 49 -14.91 9.31 -1.48
C PHE A 49 -14.78 10.22 -0.27
N ARG A 50 -15.71 10.10 0.68
CA ARG A 50 -15.78 10.96 1.88
C ARG A 50 -15.48 10.25 3.19
N LEU A 51 -15.11 8.98 3.14
CA LEU A 51 -14.77 8.16 4.31
C LEU A 51 -13.26 7.98 4.41
N PHE A 52 -12.80 7.53 5.58
CA PHE A 52 -11.42 7.08 5.76
C PHE A 52 -11.21 5.76 5.01
N PHE A 53 -10.25 5.71 4.08
CA PHE A 53 -9.87 4.51 3.33
C PHE A 53 -8.50 4.01 3.78
N TYR A 54 -8.35 2.71 4.03
CA TYR A 54 -7.21 2.20 4.78
C TYR A 54 -5.86 2.40 4.07
N TRP A 55 -5.64 1.74 2.93
CA TRP A 55 -4.31 1.78 2.31
C TRP A 55 -4.02 3.12 1.62
N ASP A 56 -5.03 3.82 1.11
CA ASP A 56 -4.94 5.18 0.54
C ASP A 56 -4.31 6.15 1.53
N SER A 57 -4.73 6.08 2.80
CA SER A 57 -4.25 6.93 3.88
C SER A 57 -2.75 6.82 4.12
N TYR A 58 -2.11 5.68 3.81
CA TYR A 58 -0.65 5.57 3.91
C TYR A 58 0.05 6.43 2.86
N PHE A 59 -0.31 6.27 1.59
CA PHE A 59 0.34 7.02 0.50
C PHE A 59 0.05 8.52 0.60
N ALA A 60 -1.19 8.90 0.98
CA ALA A 60 -1.51 10.29 1.26
C ALA A 60 -0.65 10.84 2.42
N SER A 61 -0.50 10.07 3.51
CA SER A 61 0.33 10.45 4.66
C SER A 61 1.80 10.62 4.32
N GLU A 62 2.37 9.79 3.44
CA GLU A 62 3.74 9.97 2.96
C GLU A 62 3.91 11.32 2.24
N GLY A 63 2.90 11.78 1.50
CA GLY A 63 2.83 13.13 0.95
C GLY A 63 2.77 14.21 2.03
N LEU A 64 1.84 14.06 2.98
CA LEU A 64 1.65 14.99 4.09
C LEU A 64 2.92 15.17 4.92
N LEU A 65 3.65 14.08 5.21
CA LEU A 65 4.92 14.13 5.95
C LEU A 65 5.97 15.00 5.26
N ARG A 66 5.99 15.00 3.93
CA ARG A 66 6.95 15.77 3.10
C ARG A 66 6.52 17.22 2.89
N ASP A 67 5.21 17.48 2.93
CA ASP A 67 4.63 18.81 2.75
C ASP A 67 4.43 19.56 4.09
N GLY A 68 5.00 19.05 5.20
CA GLY A 68 4.97 19.75 6.50
C GLY A 68 3.72 19.48 7.33
N HIS A 69 2.84 18.57 6.91
CA HIS A 69 1.62 18.16 7.62
C HIS A 69 1.83 16.90 8.47
N GLY A 70 2.98 16.80 9.16
CA GLY A 70 3.38 15.60 9.90
C GLY A 70 2.43 15.23 11.06
N GLU A 71 1.80 16.22 11.70
CA GLU A 71 0.80 15.97 12.74
C GLU A 71 -0.45 15.29 12.17
N LEU A 72 -0.92 15.71 11.00
CA LEU A 72 -2.07 15.08 10.33
C LEU A 72 -1.76 13.63 9.92
N ALA A 73 -0.55 13.37 9.43
CA ALA A 73 -0.09 12.00 9.14
C ALA A 73 -0.05 11.12 10.41
N ARG A 74 0.40 11.67 11.54
CA ARG A 74 0.36 10.99 12.85
C ARG A 74 -1.08 10.70 13.30
N MET A 75 -1.99 11.66 13.14
CA MET A 75 -3.41 11.49 13.44
C MET A 75 -4.07 10.38 12.58
N GLN A 76 -3.68 10.24 11.31
CA GLN A 76 -4.13 9.11 10.49
C GLN A 76 -3.63 7.76 11.05
N ALA A 77 -2.39 7.69 11.52
CA ALA A 77 -1.85 6.50 12.18
C ALA A 77 -2.65 6.17 13.46
N ASP A 78 -2.94 7.17 14.30
CA ASP A 78 -3.77 7.01 15.50
C ASP A 78 -5.18 6.51 15.17
N ASN A 79 -5.79 7.00 14.09
CA ASN A 79 -7.10 6.53 13.63
C ASN A 79 -7.06 5.05 13.20
N MET A 80 -6.01 4.60 12.49
CA MET A 80 -5.85 3.17 12.16
C MET A 80 -5.71 2.31 13.42
N LEU A 81 -4.97 2.79 14.42
CA LEU A 81 -4.80 2.08 15.68
C LEU A 81 -6.09 2.04 16.50
N HIS A 82 -6.87 3.11 16.46
CA HIS A 82 -8.20 3.14 17.07
C HIS A 82 -9.12 2.09 16.44
N LEU A 83 -9.18 2.01 15.11
CA LEU A 83 -9.97 1.01 14.38
C LEU A 83 -9.52 -0.41 14.73
N ILE A 84 -8.21 -0.64 14.80
CA ILE A 84 -7.65 -1.91 15.23
C ILE A 84 -8.04 -2.25 16.68
N ALA A 85 -7.98 -1.30 17.61
CA ALA A 85 -8.32 -1.52 19.01
C ALA A 85 -9.82 -1.77 19.23
N THR A 86 -10.68 -1.18 18.40
CA THR A 86 -12.14 -1.22 18.55
C THR A 86 -12.80 -2.35 17.75
N LEU A 87 -12.32 -2.59 16.53
CA LEU A 87 -12.89 -3.57 15.60
C LEU A 87 -12.03 -4.82 15.46
N GLY A 88 -10.77 -4.77 15.90
CA GLY A 88 -9.82 -5.84 15.68
C GLY A 88 -9.35 -5.94 14.23
N TYR A 89 -9.44 -4.86 13.43
CA TYR A 89 -8.83 -4.68 12.10
C TYR A 89 -9.07 -3.24 11.61
N VAL A 90 -8.41 -2.83 10.53
CA VAL A 90 -8.79 -1.60 9.80
C VAL A 90 -9.70 -2.01 8.64
N PRO A 91 -10.97 -1.55 8.59
CA PRO A 91 -11.86 -1.86 7.47
C PRO A 91 -11.36 -1.20 6.18
N ASN A 92 -11.82 -1.70 5.02
CA ASN A 92 -11.56 -1.07 3.72
C ASN A 92 -11.83 0.45 3.78
N TYR A 93 -13.02 0.81 4.28
CA TYR A 93 -13.37 2.18 4.61
C TYR A 93 -14.19 2.24 5.91
N ALA A 94 -14.13 3.37 6.61
CA ALA A 94 -14.72 3.55 7.95
C ALA A 94 -16.25 3.76 7.94
N HIS A 95 -17.00 2.79 7.40
CA HIS A 95 -18.47 2.76 7.42
C HIS A 95 -19.00 1.80 8.50
N VAL A 96 -20.17 2.12 9.10
CA VAL A 96 -20.76 1.30 10.18
C VAL A 96 -21.21 -0.07 9.69
N GLU A 97 -21.84 -0.13 8.51
CA GLU A 97 -22.03 -1.39 7.79
C GLU A 97 -20.71 -1.78 7.13
N HIS A 98 -19.78 -2.27 7.94
CA HIS A 98 -18.57 -2.93 7.45
C HIS A 98 -18.90 -4.41 7.23
N ASP A 99 -18.54 -4.95 6.07
CA ASP A 99 -18.80 -6.35 5.71
C ASP A 99 -17.70 -7.32 6.18
N GLY A 100 -16.84 -6.87 7.10
CA GLY A 100 -15.75 -7.65 7.66
C GLY A 100 -14.47 -7.61 6.83
N ARG A 101 -14.42 -6.84 5.74
CA ARG A 101 -13.26 -6.72 4.86
C ARG A 101 -12.31 -5.61 5.27
N SER A 102 -11.02 -5.90 5.17
CA SER A 102 -9.92 -4.95 5.32
C SER A 102 -9.43 -4.44 3.96
N GLN A 103 -8.17 -4.04 3.91
CA GLN A 103 -7.40 -3.64 2.74
C GLN A 103 -5.91 -4.00 2.99
N PRO A 104 -5.00 -3.84 2.01
CA PRO A 104 -3.57 -4.12 2.20
C PRO A 104 -3.02 -3.48 3.49
N PRO A 105 -2.30 -4.23 4.35
CA PRO A 105 -2.05 -3.79 5.73
C PRO A 105 -0.91 -2.76 5.85
N PHE A 106 -1.23 -1.49 5.58
CA PHE A 106 -0.30 -0.35 5.65
C PHE A 106 -0.29 0.41 6.99
N ALA A 107 -0.98 -0.08 8.03
CA ALA A 107 -0.96 0.57 9.35
C ALA A 107 0.43 0.62 9.97
N SER A 108 1.16 -0.51 10.03
CA SER A 108 2.48 -0.52 10.69
C SER A 108 3.55 0.31 9.97
N PRO A 109 3.63 0.33 8.61
CA PRO A 109 4.48 1.29 7.92
C PRO A 109 4.13 2.74 8.23
N LEU A 110 2.84 3.10 8.28
CA LEU A 110 2.42 4.47 8.59
C LEU A 110 2.82 4.90 10.02
N VAL A 111 2.61 4.04 11.01
CA VAL A 111 3.06 4.26 12.39
C VAL A 111 4.58 4.46 12.42
N ARG A 112 5.35 3.64 11.70
CA ARG A 112 6.81 3.77 11.65
C ARG A 112 7.28 5.05 10.96
N ALA A 113 6.62 5.47 9.88
CA ALA A 113 6.94 6.70 9.16
C ALA A 113 6.65 7.94 10.03
N SER A 114 5.46 8.00 10.64
CA SER A 114 5.02 9.13 11.47
C SER A 114 5.85 9.28 12.76
N THR A 115 6.31 8.18 13.36
CA THR A 115 7.19 8.22 14.55
C THR A 115 8.60 8.70 14.22
N SER A 116 9.15 8.27 13.08
CA SER A 116 10.50 8.65 12.65
C SER A 116 10.58 10.13 12.28
N ALA A 117 9.55 10.67 11.62
CA ALA A 117 9.50 12.07 11.23
C ALA A 117 9.46 13.04 12.42
N ALA A 118 8.79 12.66 13.51
CA ALA A 118 8.75 13.45 14.75
C ALA A 118 10.13 13.62 15.41
N ALA A 119 11.09 12.71 15.14
CA ALA A 119 12.45 12.79 15.67
C ALA A 119 13.37 13.77 14.92
N THR A 120 12.99 14.20 13.71
CA THR A 120 13.80 15.04 12.81
C THR A 120 13.36 16.51 12.73
N ALA A 121 12.39 16.94 13.54
CA ALA A 121 11.95 18.34 13.53
C ALA A 121 13.10 19.30 13.95
N PRO A 122 13.39 20.36 13.17
CA PRO A 122 14.51 21.25 13.45
C PRO A 122 14.22 22.10 14.69
N GLY A 123 14.95 21.85 15.78
CA GLY A 123 14.83 22.63 17.02
C GLY A 123 15.36 21.98 18.30
N SER A 124 15.68 20.68 18.33
CA SER A 124 16.23 20.05 19.54
C SER A 124 17.69 19.61 19.35
N ALA A 125 18.64 20.44 19.77
CA ALA A 125 20.08 20.17 19.75
C ALA A 125 20.56 19.38 20.98
N THR A 126 19.75 18.46 21.49
CA THR A 126 20.14 17.56 22.59
C THR A 126 19.42 16.23 22.42
N PRO A 127 20.12 15.08 22.49
CA PRO A 127 19.48 13.79 22.53
C PRO A 127 18.80 13.63 23.90
N THR A 128 17.57 14.11 24.02
CA THR A 128 16.74 13.82 25.18
C THR A 128 16.40 12.32 25.19
N PRO A 129 16.41 11.66 26.36
CA PRO A 129 16.02 10.26 26.48
C PRO A 129 14.64 10.07 25.85
N ARG A 130 14.46 8.98 25.08
CA ARG A 130 13.22 8.59 24.40
C ARG A 130 12.00 8.84 25.30
N SER A 131 11.33 9.97 25.10
CA SER A 131 10.08 10.22 25.81
C SER A 131 8.99 9.44 25.09
N GLN A 132 8.21 8.66 25.82
CA GLN A 132 7.04 7.90 25.33
C GLN A 132 5.98 8.76 24.60
N LYS A 133 6.17 10.08 24.47
CA LYS A 133 5.22 11.03 23.89
C LYS A 133 5.24 11.10 22.35
N SER A 134 6.27 10.59 21.68
CA SER A 134 6.33 10.58 20.19
C SER A 134 5.77 9.30 19.57
N THR A 135 5.42 8.30 20.38
CA THR A 135 4.74 7.09 19.91
C THR A 135 3.25 7.39 19.78
N PRO A 136 2.60 7.08 18.64
CA PRO A 136 1.15 7.15 18.45
C PRO A 136 0.42 6.65 19.70
N SER A 137 -0.47 7.49 20.25
CA SER A 137 -1.10 7.28 21.55
C SER A 137 -2.03 6.07 21.46
N GLY A 138 -1.55 4.90 21.87
CA GLY A 138 -2.29 3.65 21.75
C GLY A 138 -1.43 2.40 21.50
N TRP A 139 -0.16 2.54 21.10
CA TRP A 139 0.73 1.38 20.98
C TRP A 139 1.08 0.77 22.34
N ARG A 140 0.39 -0.32 22.71
CA ARG A 140 0.79 -1.21 23.81
C ARG A 140 1.16 -2.57 23.21
N CYS A 141 2.43 -3.01 23.31
CA CYS A 141 2.83 -4.35 22.80
C CYS A 141 2.15 -5.50 23.58
N ALA A 142 1.75 -5.29 24.83
CA ALA A 142 1.05 -6.31 25.63
C ALA A 142 -0.34 -6.67 25.06
N ASP A 143 -0.95 -5.72 24.35
CA ASP A 143 -2.22 -5.85 23.64
C ASP A 143 -1.99 -5.49 22.18
N CYS A 144 -0.89 -5.91 21.55
CA CYS A 144 -0.66 -5.71 20.11
C CYS A 144 -1.94 -6.23 19.43
N PRO A 145 -2.90 -5.36 19.01
CA PRO A 145 -4.22 -5.81 18.68
C PRO A 145 -4.07 -6.25 17.25
N MET A 146 -3.42 -7.38 17.08
CA MET A 146 -3.07 -7.94 15.80
C MET A 146 -4.30 -8.69 15.35
N ALA A 147 -5.29 -7.85 15.06
CA ALA A 147 -6.24 -8.04 14.00
C ALA A 147 -5.79 -9.17 13.11
N SER A 148 -6.46 -10.30 13.28
CA SER A 148 -6.62 -11.26 12.22
C SER A 148 -6.83 -10.46 10.94
N THR A 149 -5.81 -10.39 10.08
CA THR A 149 -6.09 -10.12 8.68
C THR A 149 -6.94 -11.33 8.30
N ILE A 150 -8.26 -11.19 8.25
CA ILE A 150 -9.14 -12.24 7.72
C ILE A 150 -8.99 -12.25 6.20
N MET A 151 -7.75 -12.19 5.71
CA MET A 151 -7.43 -12.45 4.33
C MET A 151 -7.19 -13.96 4.23
N GLY A 152 -8.05 -14.64 3.46
CA GLY A 152 -7.87 -16.05 3.12
C GLY A 152 -6.52 -16.36 2.46
N ASN A 153 -5.84 -15.32 1.95
CA ASN A 153 -4.65 -15.35 1.10
C ASN A 153 -3.32 -15.39 1.87
N MET A 154 -3.35 -15.53 3.20
CA MET A 154 -2.13 -15.59 4.00
C MET A 154 -1.45 -16.96 3.88
N LEU A 155 -0.13 -16.96 3.62
CA LEU A 155 0.66 -18.20 3.75
C LEU A 155 0.68 -18.65 5.21
N ARG A 156 0.33 -19.92 5.44
CA ARG A 156 0.37 -20.57 6.77
C ARG A 156 1.25 -21.82 6.71
N PRO A 157 2.05 -22.11 7.76
CA PRO A 157 2.68 -23.42 7.90
C PRO A 157 1.60 -24.51 7.94
N ARG A 158 1.78 -25.60 7.18
CA ARG A 158 0.90 -26.78 7.25
C ARG A 158 1.14 -27.43 8.61
N VAL A 159 0.22 -27.28 9.56
CA VAL A 159 0.26 -28.04 10.81
C VAL A 159 -0.11 -29.47 10.45
N SER A 160 0.82 -30.42 10.57
CA SER A 160 0.45 -31.84 10.52
C SER A 160 -0.36 -32.15 11.77
N THR A 161 -1.67 -32.34 11.61
CA THR A 161 -2.53 -32.80 12.69
C THR A 161 -2.25 -34.28 12.93
N THR A 162 -1.23 -34.58 13.73
CA THR A 162 -1.23 -35.82 14.52
C THR A 162 -2.04 -35.55 15.79
N SER A 163 -3.07 -36.37 15.94
CA SER A 163 -4.08 -36.41 16.99
C SER A 163 -3.60 -36.12 18.42
N THR A 164 -4.30 -35.23 19.11
CA THR A 164 -4.67 -35.40 20.53
C THR A 164 -6.02 -34.73 20.77
N GLY A 165 -7.00 -35.51 21.20
CA GLY A 165 -8.38 -35.09 21.40
C GLY A 165 -8.55 -34.09 22.53
N GLY A 166 -9.50 -33.17 22.35
CA GLY A 166 -9.92 -32.23 23.38
C GLY A 166 -11.19 -31.47 22.95
N SER A 167 -12.33 -31.91 23.50
CA SER A 167 -13.55 -31.11 23.75
C SER A 167 -14.07 -30.20 22.61
N ALA A 168 -14.96 -30.74 21.78
CA ALA A 168 -15.76 -29.99 20.82
C ALA A 168 -16.74 -29.04 21.54
N SER A 169 -16.45 -27.74 21.54
CA SER A 169 -17.50 -26.72 21.75
C SER A 169 -18.31 -26.61 20.46
N ALA A 170 -19.64 -26.74 20.58
CA ALA A 170 -20.62 -26.80 19.50
C ALA A 170 -20.32 -25.88 18.31
N SER A 171 -19.76 -26.48 17.25
CA SER A 171 -19.66 -25.86 15.93
C SER A 171 -21.07 -25.66 15.38
N ARG A 172 -21.47 -24.41 15.09
CA ARG A 172 -22.63 -24.14 14.24
C ARG A 172 -22.46 -24.97 12.95
N PRO A 173 -23.48 -25.73 12.51
CA PRO A 173 -23.36 -26.56 11.33
C PRO A 173 -23.03 -25.68 10.13
N PHE A 174 -21.88 -25.93 9.48
CA PHE A 174 -21.55 -25.31 8.21
C PHE A 174 -22.64 -25.68 7.19
N PRO A 175 -23.24 -24.71 6.48
CA PRO A 175 -24.30 -25.00 5.52
C PRO A 175 -23.74 -25.87 4.39
N THR A 176 -24.31 -27.07 4.23
CA THR A 176 -23.88 -28.15 3.33
C THR A 176 -24.17 -27.91 1.85
N LYS A 177 -24.58 -26.70 1.46
CA LYS A 177 -24.76 -26.29 0.05
C LYS A 177 -24.28 -24.85 -0.14
N ILE A 178 -22.98 -24.68 -0.41
CA ILE A 178 -22.46 -23.43 -0.95
C ILE A 178 -22.71 -23.45 -2.45
N THR A 179 -23.48 -22.50 -2.97
CA THR A 179 -23.72 -22.38 -4.41
C THR A 179 -22.49 -21.81 -5.10
N ALA A 180 -22.26 -22.18 -6.37
CA ALA A 180 -21.14 -21.63 -7.18
C ALA A 180 -21.11 -20.09 -7.18
N ARG A 181 -22.29 -19.45 -7.13
CA ARG A 181 -22.42 -17.99 -7.02
C ARG A 181 -21.84 -17.41 -5.72
N LYS A 182 -21.97 -18.12 -4.59
CA LYS A 182 -21.40 -17.69 -3.31
C LYS A 182 -19.87 -17.79 -3.31
N VAL A 183 -19.32 -18.83 -3.94
CA VAL A 183 -17.86 -19.00 -4.10
C VAL A 183 -17.28 -17.88 -4.98
N MET A 184 -17.91 -17.62 -6.12
CA MET A 184 -17.51 -16.52 -7.01
C MET A 184 -17.54 -15.16 -6.31
N LEU A 185 -18.60 -14.89 -5.53
CA LEU A 185 -18.71 -13.65 -4.76
C LEU A 185 -17.61 -13.54 -3.69
N ALA A 186 -17.25 -14.63 -3.01
CA ALA A 186 -16.18 -14.64 -2.03
C ALA A 186 -14.82 -14.29 -2.65
N HIS A 187 -14.52 -14.80 -3.86
CA HIS A 187 -13.29 -14.43 -4.56
C HIS A 187 -13.30 -12.97 -5.01
N ALA A 188 -14.42 -12.46 -5.55
CA ALA A 188 -14.53 -11.05 -5.92
C ALA A 188 -14.38 -10.12 -4.70
N MET A 189 -14.95 -10.51 -3.56
CA MET A 189 -14.80 -9.79 -2.30
C MET A 189 -13.36 -9.79 -1.79
N ALA A 190 -12.65 -10.92 -1.88
CA ALA A 190 -11.23 -11.02 -1.54
C ALA A 190 -10.35 -10.19 -2.49
N GLU A 191 -10.73 -10.07 -3.76
CA GLU A 191 -10.03 -9.23 -4.73
C GLU A 191 -10.19 -7.74 -4.42
N ALA A 192 -11.39 -7.29 -4.05
CA ALA A 192 -11.61 -5.95 -3.52
C ALA A 192 -10.87 -5.71 -2.19
N GLU A 193 -10.77 -6.72 -1.32
CA GLU A 193 -9.96 -6.64 -0.10
C GLU A 193 -8.46 -6.51 -0.40
N SER A 194 -7.99 -7.05 -1.53
CA SER A 194 -6.60 -6.88 -1.97
C SER A 194 -6.28 -5.45 -2.45
N GLY A 195 -7.31 -4.63 -2.69
CA GLY A 195 -7.20 -3.31 -3.31
C GLY A 195 -6.99 -3.34 -4.82
N TRP A 196 -6.90 -4.53 -5.44
CA TRP A 196 -6.67 -4.72 -6.87
C TRP A 196 -7.92 -5.23 -7.59
N ASP A 197 -9.07 -4.61 -7.33
CA ASP A 197 -10.35 -4.90 -7.96
C ASP A 197 -10.51 -4.20 -9.33
N PHE A 198 -10.61 -4.89 -10.45
CA PHE A 198 -10.18 -6.29 -10.65
C PHE A 198 -8.85 -6.37 -11.38
N THR A 199 -8.22 -7.54 -11.35
CA THR A 199 -6.88 -7.83 -11.85
C THR A 199 -6.80 -9.25 -12.41
N PRO A 200 -5.97 -9.49 -13.44
CA PRO A 200 -5.79 -10.85 -13.94
C PRO A 200 -4.95 -11.74 -13.00
N ARG A 201 -4.27 -11.17 -11.99
CA ARG A 201 -3.35 -11.89 -11.08
C ARG A 201 -3.96 -13.16 -10.48
N PHE A 202 -5.26 -13.11 -10.22
CA PHE A 202 -5.97 -14.14 -9.48
C PHE A 202 -6.92 -15.00 -10.31
N ALA A 203 -7.10 -14.68 -11.61
CA ALA A 203 -8.03 -15.39 -12.50
C ALA A 203 -9.44 -15.60 -11.89
N GLY A 204 -9.96 -14.56 -11.20
CA GLY A 204 -11.26 -14.61 -10.52
C GLY A 204 -11.33 -15.55 -9.30
N ARG A 205 -10.18 -16.00 -8.79
CA ARG A 205 -10.05 -16.91 -7.64
C ARG A 205 -9.16 -16.33 -6.54
N CYS A 206 -9.26 -15.02 -6.26
CA CYS A 206 -8.36 -14.33 -5.31
C CYS A 206 -8.13 -15.10 -4.00
N ALA A 207 -9.19 -15.61 -3.36
CA ALA A 207 -9.10 -16.42 -2.13
C ALA A 207 -8.19 -17.68 -2.20
N ASP A 208 -7.90 -18.21 -3.40
CA ASP A 208 -7.02 -19.38 -3.60
C ASP A 208 -5.54 -19.01 -3.68
N PHE A 209 -5.21 -17.72 -3.84
CA PHE A 209 -3.85 -17.27 -4.08
C PHE A 209 -3.20 -16.74 -2.79
N ALA A 210 -1.98 -17.19 -2.54
CA ALA A 210 -1.06 -16.48 -1.67
C ALA A 210 -0.46 -15.29 -2.43
N ALA A 211 -1.04 -14.11 -2.22
CA ALA A 211 -0.63 -12.89 -2.90
C ALA A 211 0.74 -12.40 -2.37
N ILE A 212 1.66 -12.07 -3.28
CA ILE A 212 3.04 -11.71 -2.90
C ILE A 212 3.11 -10.35 -2.18
N ASP A 213 2.32 -9.38 -2.61
CA ASP A 213 2.19 -8.07 -1.97
C ASP A 213 1.69 -8.21 -0.52
N LEU A 214 0.63 -8.98 -0.27
CA LEU A 214 0.12 -9.24 1.08
C LEU A 214 1.20 -9.89 1.96
N ASN A 215 1.85 -10.95 1.50
CA ASN A 215 2.85 -11.64 2.31
C ASN A 215 4.11 -10.77 2.54
N SER A 216 4.42 -9.86 1.63
CA SER A 216 5.48 -8.85 1.84
C SER A 216 5.09 -7.81 2.88
N LEU A 217 3.84 -7.34 2.85
CA LEU A 217 3.30 -6.40 3.84
C LEU A 217 3.23 -7.01 5.24
N LEU A 218 2.86 -8.30 5.34
CA LEU A 218 2.86 -9.02 6.61
C LEU A 218 4.29 -9.24 7.14
N TYR A 219 5.27 -9.50 6.27
CA TYR A 219 6.68 -9.55 6.67
C TYR A 219 7.14 -8.19 7.20
N LEU A 220 6.82 -7.11 6.48
CA LEU A 220 7.14 -5.75 6.92
C LEU A 220 6.47 -5.41 8.24
N HIS A 221 5.22 -5.86 8.43
CA HIS A 221 4.52 -5.77 9.69
C HIS A 221 5.27 -6.49 10.82
N GLU A 222 5.64 -7.76 10.63
CA GLU A 222 6.37 -8.54 11.64
C GLU A 222 7.71 -7.87 12.00
N MET A 223 8.41 -7.30 11.03
CA MET A 223 9.64 -6.54 11.27
C MET A 223 9.39 -5.21 12.00
N ASN A 224 8.29 -4.51 11.72
CA ASN A 224 7.92 -3.30 12.44
C ASN A 224 7.48 -3.61 13.88
N ALA A 225 6.73 -4.69 14.09
CA ALA A 225 6.35 -5.16 15.43
C ALA A 225 7.59 -5.51 16.26
N ALA A 226 8.57 -6.20 15.66
CA ALA A 226 9.86 -6.45 16.31
C ALA A 226 10.55 -5.15 16.72
N PHE A 227 10.66 -4.19 15.79
CA PHE A 227 11.24 -2.87 16.06
C PHE A 227 10.55 -2.19 17.25
N PHE A 228 9.22 -2.08 17.25
CA PHE A 228 8.52 -1.41 18.35
C PHE A 228 8.62 -2.16 19.66
N CYS A 229 8.66 -3.50 19.65
CA CYS A 229 8.82 -4.24 20.88
C CYS A 229 10.25 -4.12 21.47
N ASP A 230 11.27 -3.97 20.63
CA ASP A 230 12.63 -3.61 21.06
C ASP A 230 12.67 -2.16 21.62
N GLU A 231 12.03 -1.21 20.95
CA GLU A 231 11.95 0.20 21.38
C GLU A 231 11.23 0.38 22.73
N LEU A 232 10.18 -0.42 22.96
CA LEU A 232 9.36 -0.37 24.17
C LEU A 232 9.86 -1.30 25.29
N GLY A 233 10.89 -2.13 25.02
CA GLY A 233 11.52 -2.98 26.03
C GLY A 233 10.64 -4.09 26.60
N ASN A 234 9.72 -4.67 25.81
CA ASN A 234 8.79 -5.71 26.30
C ASN A 234 9.23 -7.17 26.01
N GLY A 235 10.40 -7.36 25.40
CA GLY A 235 11.01 -8.69 25.22
C GLY A 235 10.42 -9.56 24.11
N ALA A 236 9.42 -9.09 23.34
CA ALA A 236 8.80 -9.89 22.26
C ALA A 236 9.49 -9.74 20.87
N GLY A 237 10.57 -8.95 20.76
CA GLY A 237 11.24 -8.65 19.48
C GLY A 237 11.74 -9.90 18.74
N ASP A 238 12.35 -10.84 19.47
CA ASP A 238 12.84 -12.12 18.89
C ASP A 238 11.72 -12.98 18.33
N VAL A 239 10.56 -13.01 18.99
CA VAL A 239 9.38 -13.77 18.54
C VAL A 239 8.87 -13.24 17.20
N TRP A 240 8.79 -11.92 17.05
CA TRP A 240 8.38 -11.29 15.80
C TRP A 240 9.38 -11.48 14.68
N ARG A 241 10.69 -11.40 14.97
CA ARG A 241 11.74 -11.72 13.99
C ARG A 241 11.69 -13.19 13.55
N ALA A 242 11.38 -14.12 14.45
CA ALA A 242 11.20 -15.53 14.10
C ALA A 242 9.99 -15.77 13.17
N ARG A 243 8.88 -15.03 13.38
CA ARG A 243 7.71 -15.03 12.47
C ARG A 243 8.07 -14.49 11.09
N ALA A 244 8.75 -13.35 11.03
CA ALA A 244 9.24 -12.76 9.79
C ALA A 244 10.16 -13.72 9.02
N ASN A 245 11.09 -14.38 9.70
CA ASN A 245 11.97 -15.38 9.08
C ASN A 245 11.21 -16.58 8.52
N SER A 246 10.20 -17.06 9.26
CA SER A 246 9.32 -18.14 8.79
C SER A 246 8.57 -17.72 7.53
N ARG A 247 8.04 -16.48 7.50
CA ARG A 247 7.35 -15.95 6.32
C ARG A 247 8.26 -15.78 5.12
N ARG A 248 9.48 -15.26 5.30
CA ARG A 248 10.48 -15.18 4.24
C ARG A 248 10.71 -16.54 3.60
N ALA A 249 10.92 -17.58 4.42
CA ALA A 249 11.12 -18.94 3.91
C ALA A 249 9.90 -19.50 3.14
N LEU A 250 8.68 -19.12 3.54
CA LEU A 250 7.46 -19.46 2.79
C LEU A 250 7.39 -18.72 1.45
N VAL A 251 7.70 -17.42 1.43
CA VAL A 251 7.72 -16.60 0.22
C VAL A 251 8.80 -17.08 -0.76
N ASP A 252 10.00 -17.40 -0.28
CA ASP A 252 11.08 -17.96 -1.12
C ASP A 252 10.69 -19.30 -1.74
N ARG A 253 9.87 -20.11 -1.07
CA ARG A 253 9.43 -21.40 -1.59
C ARG A 253 8.25 -21.29 -2.55
N CYS A 254 7.28 -20.44 -2.23
CA CYS A 254 5.99 -20.41 -2.93
C CYS A 254 5.92 -19.32 -4.00
N CYS A 255 6.51 -18.15 -3.74
CA CYS A 255 6.30 -16.97 -4.57
C CYS A 255 7.52 -16.62 -5.43
N TRP A 256 8.72 -17.10 -5.10
CA TRP A 256 9.90 -16.88 -5.93
C TRP A 256 9.91 -17.83 -7.14
N ASP A 257 9.89 -17.27 -8.35
CA ASP A 257 10.06 -18.04 -9.58
C ASP A 257 11.51 -17.95 -10.07
N GLU A 258 12.32 -18.96 -9.73
CA GLU A 258 13.74 -19.02 -10.07
C GLU A 258 14.00 -18.90 -11.58
N ARG A 259 13.13 -19.49 -12.41
CA ARG A 259 13.28 -19.50 -13.87
C ARG A 259 13.02 -18.11 -14.44
N ARG A 260 11.96 -17.43 -13.98
CA ARG A 260 11.58 -16.08 -14.44
C ARG A 260 12.36 -14.97 -13.73
N GLY A 261 12.99 -15.24 -12.60
CA GLY A 261 13.75 -14.26 -11.82
C GLY A 261 12.89 -13.18 -11.17
N VAL A 262 11.63 -13.48 -10.85
CA VAL A 262 10.66 -12.54 -10.25
C VAL A 262 9.87 -13.22 -9.14
N PHE A 263 9.28 -12.42 -8.26
CA PHE A 263 8.24 -12.91 -7.37
C PHE A 263 6.86 -12.82 -8.02
N VAL A 264 6.05 -13.86 -7.85
CA VAL A 264 4.68 -13.96 -8.35
C VAL A 264 3.76 -14.45 -7.25
N ASP A 265 2.46 -14.23 -7.43
CA ASP A 265 1.45 -14.85 -6.56
C ASP A 265 1.51 -16.38 -6.67
N TYR A 266 1.17 -17.10 -5.60
CA TYR A 266 1.15 -18.57 -5.61
C TYR A 266 -0.29 -19.09 -5.54
N ASP A 267 -0.72 -19.86 -6.54
CA ASP A 267 -2.01 -20.54 -6.55
C ASP A 267 -1.96 -21.72 -5.57
N ALA A 268 -2.38 -21.50 -4.33
CA ALA A 268 -2.30 -22.51 -3.27
C ALA A 268 -3.27 -23.67 -3.50
N ALA A 269 -4.36 -23.44 -4.24
CA ALA A 269 -5.31 -24.49 -4.59
C ALA A 269 -4.75 -25.45 -5.67
N ARG A 270 -3.90 -24.95 -6.56
CA ARG A 270 -3.24 -25.74 -7.62
C ARG A 270 -1.77 -26.06 -7.36
N GLU A 271 -1.23 -25.57 -6.25
CA GLU A 271 0.17 -25.72 -5.86
C GLU A 271 1.17 -25.29 -6.94
N GLN A 272 0.91 -24.16 -7.60
CA GLN A 272 1.74 -23.64 -8.69
C GLN A 272 1.90 -22.12 -8.66
N PRO A 273 3.02 -21.58 -9.19
CA PRO A 273 3.17 -20.13 -9.33
C PRO A 273 2.19 -19.55 -10.35
N SER A 274 1.74 -18.32 -10.11
CA SER A 274 0.89 -17.58 -11.04
C SER A 274 1.62 -17.34 -12.37
N PRO A 275 0.95 -17.51 -13.51
CA PRO A 275 1.55 -17.19 -14.81
C PRO A 275 1.70 -15.67 -15.02
N VAL A 276 1.02 -14.83 -14.22
CA VAL A 276 1.02 -13.38 -14.38
C VAL A 276 2.25 -12.76 -13.72
N ILE A 277 3.06 -12.05 -14.51
CA ILE A 277 4.09 -11.14 -14.00
C ILE A 277 3.43 -9.80 -13.72
N SER A 278 3.48 -9.36 -12.46
CA SER A 278 2.89 -8.09 -12.02
C SER A 278 3.89 -7.26 -11.24
N ILE A 279 3.59 -5.98 -11.10
CA ILE A 279 4.39 -5.04 -10.31
C ILE A 279 4.44 -5.40 -8.83
N ALA A 280 3.57 -6.31 -8.36
CA ALA A 280 3.63 -6.84 -7.00
C ALA A 280 5.02 -7.48 -6.67
N THR A 281 5.81 -7.88 -7.68
CA THR A 281 7.19 -8.35 -7.51
C THR A 281 8.12 -7.36 -6.80
N VAL A 282 7.77 -6.06 -6.72
CA VAL A 282 8.59 -5.05 -6.03
C VAL A 282 8.30 -4.94 -4.53
N TYR A 283 7.18 -5.51 -4.04
CA TYR A 283 6.84 -5.48 -2.63
C TYR A 283 7.88 -6.21 -1.75
N PRO A 284 8.42 -7.39 -2.15
CA PRO A 284 9.52 -8.02 -1.41
C PRO A 284 10.79 -7.15 -1.30
N LEU A 285 11.05 -6.30 -2.30
CA LEU A 285 12.14 -5.32 -2.24
C LEU A 285 11.78 -4.25 -1.21
N TRP A 286 10.65 -3.58 -1.32
CA TRP A 286 10.28 -2.55 -0.34
C TRP A 286 10.24 -3.07 1.11
N ALA A 287 9.65 -4.24 1.34
CA ALA A 287 9.56 -4.87 2.64
C ALA A 287 10.94 -5.28 3.23
N GLY A 288 11.99 -5.37 2.41
CA GLY A 288 13.27 -5.95 2.84
C GLY A 288 13.21 -7.46 3.04
N LEU A 289 12.29 -8.12 2.35
CA LEU A 289 12.11 -9.56 2.39
C LEU A 289 13.12 -10.25 1.49
N ALA A 290 13.31 -9.74 0.27
CA ALA A 290 14.17 -10.34 -0.74
C ALA A 290 15.66 -10.37 -0.33
N SER A 291 16.41 -11.32 -0.86
CA SER A 291 17.87 -11.27 -0.86
C SER A 291 18.40 -10.26 -1.89
N ALA A 292 19.65 -9.83 -1.75
CA ALA A 292 20.29 -8.97 -2.76
C ALA A 292 20.34 -9.63 -4.15
N ALA A 293 20.53 -10.95 -4.21
CA ALA A 293 20.51 -11.73 -5.45
C ALA A 293 19.12 -11.74 -6.11
N GLN A 294 18.06 -11.99 -5.33
CA GLN A 294 16.68 -11.91 -5.83
C GLN A 294 16.34 -10.49 -6.30
N ALA A 295 16.77 -9.46 -5.57
CA ALA A 295 16.53 -8.08 -5.97
C ALA A 295 17.22 -7.72 -7.29
N ALA A 296 18.46 -8.18 -7.52
CA ALA A 296 19.16 -8.00 -8.80
C ALA A 296 18.38 -8.65 -9.95
N ARG A 297 17.90 -9.88 -9.75
CA ARG A 297 17.10 -10.60 -10.73
C ARG A 297 15.76 -9.90 -11.01
N VAL A 298 15.06 -9.40 -9.98
CA VAL A 298 13.84 -8.60 -10.18
C VAL A 298 14.12 -7.35 -11.01
N VAL A 299 15.22 -6.65 -10.71
CA VAL A 299 15.63 -5.43 -11.45
C VAL A 299 15.88 -5.71 -12.92
N GLU A 300 16.54 -6.82 -13.26
CA GLU A 300 16.75 -7.24 -14.66
C GLU A 300 15.42 -7.43 -15.41
N GLN A 301 14.38 -7.89 -14.71
CA GLN A 301 13.07 -8.19 -15.28
C GLN A 301 12.09 -7.00 -15.27
N LEU A 302 12.41 -5.88 -14.60
CA LEU A 302 11.53 -4.71 -14.55
C LEU A 302 11.22 -4.11 -15.94
N SER A 303 12.09 -4.33 -16.93
CA SER A 303 11.86 -3.92 -18.33
C SER A 303 10.58 -4.52 -18.93
N GLN A 304 10.08 -5.65 -18.42
CA GLN A 304 8.81 -6.24 -18.85
C GLN A 304 7.58 -5.44 -18.40
N LEU A 305 7.73 -4.63 -17.34
CA LEU A 305 6.69 -3.79 -16.77
C LEU A 305 6.91 -2.31 -17.09
N GLU A 306 8.07 -1.96 -17.62
CA GLU A 306 8.43 -0.58 -17.82
C GLU A 306 7.98 -0.05 -19.19
N LEU A 307 7.11 0.95 -19.15
CA LEU A 307 6.58 1.65 -20.32
C LEU A 307 7.10 3.08 -20.35
N GLU A 308 6.68 3.87 -21.33
CA GLU A 308 7.23 5.21 -21.57
C GLU A 308 7.05 6.14 -20.35
N TYR A 309 5.89 6.07 -19.69
CA TYR A 309 5.47 6.97 -18.61
C TYR A 309 5.42 6.31 -17.22
N GLY A 310 6.05 5.15 -17.06
CA GLY A 310 6.21 4.50 -15.74
C GLY A 310 6.10 2.99 -15.82
N LEU A 311 5.85 2.35 -14.68
CA LEU A 311 5.62 0.91 -14.61
C LEU A 311 4.13 0.62 -14.77
N THR A 312 3.77 -0.36 -15.59
CA THR A 312 2.41 -0.90 -15.63
C THR A 312 2.17 -1.93 -14.53
N VAL A 313 0.90 -2.17 -14.20
CA VAL A 313 0.49 -3.10 -13.15
C VAL A 313 0.84 -4.55 -13.49
N CYS A 314 0.61 -4.97 -14.73
CA CYS A 314 0.88 -6.33 -15.19
C CYS A 314 1.62 -6.28 -16.52
N ALA A 315 2.49 -7.25 -16.78
CA ALA A 315 3.11 -7.41 -18.09
C ALA A 315 2.02 -7.62 -19.15
N ALA A 316 2.26 -7.09 -20.35
CA ALA A 316 1.37 -7.33 -21.48
C ALA A 316 1.24 -8.84 -21.72
N ALA A 317 0.01 -9.37 -21.71
CA ALA A 317 -0.24 -10.74 -22.10
C ALA A 317 -1.04 -10.78 -23.39
N THR A 318 -0.75 -11.77 -24.24
CA THR A 318 -1.42 -11.99 -25.52
C THR A 318 -2.06 -13.38 -25.55
N PRO A 319 -3.36 -13.53 -25.83
CA PRO A 319 -4.49 -12.58 -25.65
C PRO A 319 -5.16 -12.75 -24.28
N ARG A 320 -5.60 -11.65 -23.66
CA ARG A 320 -6.52 -11.69 -22.49
C ARG A 320 -7.96 -11.50 -22.99
N ALA A 321 -8.90 -12.31 -22.49
CA ALA A 321 -10.32 -12.21 -22.87
C ALA A 321 -11.02 -10.98 -22.28
N GLN A 322 -10.45 -10.37 -21.25
CA GLN A 322 -10.97 -9.22 -20.54
C GLN A 322 -9.81 -8.31 -20.13
N SER A 323 -10.01 -7.00 -20.26
CA SER A 323 -9.13 -5.98 -19.71
C SER A 323 -9.65 -5.54 -18.35
N TYR A 324 -8.76 -5.40 -17.37
CA TYR A 324 -9.10 -4.94 -16.04
C TYR A 324 -8.40 -3.63 -15.69
N GLN A 325 -8.91 -2.90 -14.70
CA GLN A 325 -8.27 -1.64 -14.30
C GLN A 325 -6.91 -1.83 -13.61
N TRP A 326 -6.69 -2.96 -12.94
CA TRP A 326 -5.39 -3.39 -12.39
C TRP A 326 -4.68 -4.36 -13.35
N ASP A 327 -4.51 -3.94 -14.61
CA ASP A 327 -3.83 -4.67 -15.68
C ASP A 327 -3.08 -3.70 -16.62
N TYR A 328 -2.34 -4.25 -17.57
CA TYR A 328 -1.76 -3.52 -18.69
C TYR A 328 -2.82 -2.72 -19.47
N PRO A 329 -2.54 -1.46 -19.89
CA PRO A 329 -1.33 -0.66 -19.69
C PRO A 329 -1.41 0.30 -18.50
N ASN A 330 -2.40 0.13 -17.63
CA ASN A 330 -2.62 1.06 -16.53
C ASN A 330 -1.43 1.07 -15.57
N SER A 331 -1.25 2.20 -14.91
CA SER A 331 -0.28 2.48 -13.86
C SER A 331 -0.98 3.18 -12.72
N TRP A 332 -0.63 2.76 -11.51
CA TRP A 332 -1.25 3.21 -10.28
C TRP A 332 -0.19 3.85 -9.39
N PRO A 333 -0.40 5.08 -8.88
CA PRO A 333 0.57 5.77 -8.01
C PRO A 333 1.12 4.92 -6.86
N PRO A 334 0.28 4.17 -6.09
CA PRO A 334 0.76 3.28 -5.03
C PRO A 334 1.87 2.31 -5.46
N THR A 335 1.76 1.71 -6.65
CA THR A 335 2.72 0.71 -7.12
C THR A 335 4.03 1.35 -7.59
N GLN A 336 3.96 2.56 -8.15
CA GLN A 336 5.15 3.35 -8.46
C GLN A 336 5.91 3.72 -7.18
N PHE A 337 5.16 4.14 -6.14
CA PHE A 337 5.72 4.48 -4.84
C PHE A 337 6.48 3.31 -4.21
N VAL A 338 5.84 2.13 -4.15
CA VAL A 338 6.46 0.91 -3.61
C VAL A 338 7.67 0.49 -4.44
N ALA A 339 7.61 0.60 -5.78
CA ALA A 339 8.75 0.28 -6.64
C ALA A 339 9.95 1.20 -6.35
N MET A 340 9.72 2.51 -6.25
CA MET A 340 10.76 3.48 -5.92
C MET A 340 11.38 3.21 -4.54
N LEU A 341 10.57 2.95 -3.50
CA LEU A 341 11.06 2.59 -2.17
C LEU A 341 11.86 1.28 -2.15
N GLY A 342 11.39 0.26 -2.87
CA GLY A 342 12.09 -1.02 -2.99
C GLY A 342 13.44 -0.90 -3.68
N LEU A 343 13.52 -0.10 -4.73
CA LEU A 343 14.76 0.15 -5.44
C LEU A 343 15.77 0.95 -4.59
N GLU A 344 15.31 2.00 -3.92
CA GLU A 344 16.15 2.78 -2.99
C GLU A 344 16.72 1.89 -1.87
N ARG A 345 15.91 1.00 -1.30
CA ARG A 345 16.31 0.09 -0.21
C ARG A 345 17.46 -0.85 -0.60
N TYR A 346 17.56 -1.21 -1.88
CA TYR A 346 18.59 -2.12 -2.40
C TYR A 346 19.71 -1.40 -3.16
N GLY A 347 19.78 -0.07 -3.08
CA GLY A 347 20.86 0.72 -3.67
C GLY A 347 20.71 1.00 -5.16
N TYR A 348 19.57 0.70 -5.77
CA TYR A 348 19.29 0.95 -7.20
C TYR A 348 18.84 2.40 -7.45
N HIS A 349 19.55 3.37 -6.87
CA HIS A 349 19.14 4.77 -6.82
C HIS A 349 18.96 5.42 -8.20
N THR A 350 19.85 5.11 -9.14
CA THR A 350 19.76 5.63 -10.51
C THR A 350 18.52 5.12 -11.22
N LEU A 351 18.15 3.86 -10.98
CA LEU A 351 16.94 3.27 -11.54
C LEU A 351 15.68 3.87 -10.88
N ALA A 352 15.68 4.01 -9.55
CA ALA A 352 14.60 4.65 -8.80
C ALA A 352 14.33 6.08 -9.32
N ARG A 353 15.36 6.91 -9.46
CA ARG A 353 15.25 8.26 -10.03
C ARG A 353 14.74 8.26 -11.47
N ARG A 354 15.18 7.32 -12.30
CA ARG A 354 14.73 7.22 -13.70
C ARG A 354 13.24 6.90 -13.79
N LEU A 355 12.76 5.97 -12.95
CA LEU A 355 11.34 5.62 -12.88
C LEU A 355 10.50 6.74 -12.23
N ALA A 356 11.05 7.44 -11.23
CA ALA A 356 10.46 8.66 -10.68
C ALA A 356 10.26 9.73 -11.76
N ALA A 357 11.27 9.96 -12.63
CA ALA A 357 11.15 10.89 -13.74
C ALA A 357 10.05 10.48 -14.73
N LYS A 358 9.93 9.18 -15.05
CA LYS A 358 8.84 8.62 -15.86
C LYS A 358 7.46 8.94 -15.29
N TYR A 359 7.26 8.62 -14.02
CA TYR A 359 6.01 8.89 -13.31
C TYR A 359 5.69 10.39 -13.21
N VAL A 360 6.68 11.23 -12.85
CA VAL A 360 6.48 12.69 -12.76
C VAL A 360 6.04 13.28 -14.09
N ALA A 361 6.65 12.89 -15.21
CA ALA A 361 6.22 13.41 -16.50
C ALA A 361 4.83 12.90 -16.90
N CYS A 362 4.46 11.67 -16.53
CA CYS A 362 3.10 11.15 -16.72
C CYS A 362 2.07 12.08 -16.07
N VAL A 363 2.29 12.38 -14.79
CA VAL A 363 1.39 13.23 -14.01
C VAL A 363 1.39 14.66 -14.54
N CYS A 364 2.55 15.24 -14.85
CA CYS A 364 2.65 16.59 -15.41
C CYS A 364 1.95 16.72 -16.77
N ARG A 365 2.13 15.72 -17.65
CA ARG A 365 1.49 15.68 -18.98
C ARG A 365 -0.03 15.63 -18.85
N SER A 366 -0.54 14.71 -18.03
CA SER A 366 -1.97 14.60 -17.77
C SER A 366 -2.53 15.87 -17.12
N PHE A 367 -1.83 16.42 -16.13
CA PHE A 367 -2.24 17.65 -15.46
C PHE A 367 -2.29 18.85 -16.42
N ALA A 368 -1.33 18.99 -17.34
CA ALA A 368 -1.36 20.04 -18.35
C ALA A 368 -2.57 19.95 -19.29
N GLN A 369 -3.13 18.74 -19.49
CA GLN A 369 -4.30 18.50 -20.33
C GLN A 369 -5.62 18.66 -19.56
N THR A 370 -5.65 18.31 -18.29
CA THR A 370 -6.90 18.18 -17.53
C THR A 370 -7.05 19.13 -16.36
N GLY A 371 -5.98 19.77 -15.91
CA GLY A 371 -5.93 20.61 -14.72
C GLY A 371 -6.19 19.87 -13.41
N ASN A 372 -6.03 18.55 -13.37
CA ASN A 372 -6.35 17.73 -12.20
C ASN A 372 -5.44 16.50 -12.07
N LEU A 373 -5.44 15.90 -10.89
CA LEU A 373 -4.80 14.63 -10.58
C LEU A 373 -5.83 13.50 -10.60
N TRP A 374 -5.37 12.30 -10.94
CA TRP A 374 -6.25 11.16 -11.25
C TRP A 374 -5.85 9.92 -10.47
N GLU A 375 -6.84 9.05 -10.28
CA GLU A 375 -6.71 7.78 -9.58
C GLU A 375 -5.61 6.88 -10.16
N LYS A 376 -5.57 6.82 -11.50
CA LYS A 376 -4.67 5.97 -12.29
C LYS A 376 -4.38 6.62 -13.64
N TYR A 377 -3.31 6.16 -14.29
CA TYR A 377 -2.80 6.69 -15.53
C TYR A 377 -2.49 5.58 -16.53
N ASN A 378 -2.44 5.91 -17.82
CA ASN A 378 -1.95 4.99 -18.84
C ASN A 378 -0.43 5.17 -19.00
N ALA A 379 0.35 4.14 -18.67
CA ALA A 379 1.81 4.23 -18.70
C ALA A 379 2.42 4.18 -20.12
N LEU A 380 1.63 3.92 -21.16
CA LEU A 380 2.07 4.06 -22.56
C LEU A 380 1.91 5.49 -23.08
N SER A 381 0.75 6.11 -22.85
CA SER A 381 0.37 7.40 -23.44
C SER A 381 0.70 8.60 -22.54
N GLY A 382 0.84 8.36 -21.23
CA GLY A 382 1.00 9.41 -20.22
C GLY A 382 -0.29 10.21 -19.99
N GLY A 383 -1.45 9.60 -20.25
CA GLY A 383 -2.76 10.22 -20.18
C GLY A 383 -3.74 9.46 -19.28
N VAL A 384 -5.02 9.83 -19.41
CA VAL A 384 -6.16 9.24 -18.69
C VAL A 384 -7.01 8.31 -19.56
N ASP A 385 -6.51 7.96 -20.74
CA ASP A 385 -7.03 6.91 -21.63
C ASP A 385 -6.75 5.52 -21.03
N VAL A 386 -7.36 5.26 -19.89
CA VAL A 386 -7.16 4.05 -19.08
C VAL A 386 -8.29 3.05 -19.28
N VAL A 387 -7.99 1.78 -18.99
CA VAL A 387 -9.05 0.77 -18.80
C VAL A 387 -9.72 1.03 -17.45
N GLY A 388 -11.03 1.26 -17.44
CA GLY A 388 -11.80 1.57 -16.23
C GLY A 388 -13.07 0.73 -16.12
N GLU A 389 -13.43 0.36 -14.89
CA GLU A 389 -14.67 -0.36 -14.56
C GLU A 389 -15.77 0.61 -14.08
N TYR A 390 -15.39 1.85 -13.74
CA TYR A 390 -16.24 2.99 -13.40
C TYR A 390 -15.62 4.29 -13.93
N ALA A 391 -16.38 5.38 -13.87
CA ALA A 391 -15.91 6.70 -14.30
C ALA A 391 -14.67 7.12 -13.51
N LEU A 392 -13.59 7.50 -14.20
CA LEU A 392 -12.30 7.83 -13.58
C LEU A 392 -12.45 9.02 -12.61
N PRO A 393 -12.24 8.81 -11.30
CA PRO A 393 -12.38 9.89 -10.33
C PRO A 393 -11.10 10.73 -10.28
N SER A 394 -11.27 12.03 -10.02
CA SER A 394 -10.15 12.86 -9.58
C SER A 394 -9.62 12.35 -8.25
N MET A 395 -8.31 12.45 -8.03
CA MET A 395 -7.64 11.88 -6.87
C MET A 395 -6.58 12.85 -6.36
N LEU A 396 -6.60 13.16 -5.06
CA LEU A 396 -5.50 13.85 -4.41
C LEU A 396 -4.64 12.83 -3.64
N GLY A 397 -5.23 12.06 -2.72
CA GLY A 397 -4.56 11.20 -1.73
C GLY A 397 -3.27 10.54 -2.19
N TRP A 398 -3.35 9.33 -2.78
CA TRP A 398 -2.15 8.58 -3.16
C TRP A 398 -1.38 9.21 -4.32
N THR A 399 -2.04 9.99 -5.17
CA THR A 399 -1.43 10.54 -6.40
C THR A 399 -0.51 11.68 -6.03
N ALA A 400 -1.00 12.59 -5.20
CA ALA A 400 -0.22 13.65 -4.62
C ALA A 400 0.94 13.07 -3.80
N GLY A 401 0.68 12.13 -2.88
CA GLY A 401 1.73 11.55 -2.05
C GLY A 401 2.85 10.88 -2.85
N THR A 402 2.49 10.15 -3.90
CA THR A 402 3.47 9.53 -4.79
C THR A 402 4.26 10.57 -5.58
N PHE A 403 3.58 11.60 -6.10
CA PHE A 403 4.22 12.69 -6.84
C PHE A 403 5.20 13.49 -5.98
N VAL A 404 4.84 13.80 -4.73
CA VAL A 404 5.70 14.50 -3.77
C VAL A 404 7.00 13.71 -3.55
N TYR A 405 6.88 12.41 -3.28
CA TYR A 405 8.05 11.55 -3.06
C TYR A 405 8.91 11.38 -4.31
N ALA A 406 8.30 11.22 -5.49
CA ALA A 406 9.04 11.17 -6.75
C ALA A 406 9.82 12.47 -7.00
N CYS A 407 9.24 13.64 -6.69
CA CYS A 407 9.93 14.92 -6.78
C CYS A 407 11.09 15.03 -5.78
N GLU A 408 10.94 14.49 -4.57
CA GLU A 408 12.03 14.42 -3.58
C GLU A 408 13.20 13.57 -4.08
N LEU A 409 12.93 12.37 -4.63
CA LEU A 409 13.97 11.49 -5.19
C LEU A 409 14.76 12.15 -6.32
N LEU A 410 14.09 12.98 -7.11
CA LEU A 410 14.71 13.75 -8.19
C LEU A 410 15.49 14.98 -7.68
N ALA A 411 15.46 15.25 -6.37
CA ALA A 411 15.95 16.47 -5.74
C ALA A 411 15.30 17.75 -6.31
N VAL A 412 14.08 17.63 -6.83
CA VAL A 412 13.29 18.71 -7.43
C VAL A 412 12.33 19.34 -6.40
N ALA A 413 12.25 18.76 -5.19
CA ALA A 413 11.35 19.18 -4.10
C ALA A 413 11.53 20.64 -3.63
N ARG A 414 12.55 21.37 -4.09
CA ARG A 414 12.83 22.78 -3.72
C ARG A 414 12.86 23.74 -4.91
N ILE A 415 12.15 23.46 -6.01
CA ILE A 415 11.85 24.53 -6.97
C ILE A 415 10.93 25.54 -6.26
N HIS A 416 11.55 26.63 -5.78
CA HIS A 416 10.99 27.66 -4.91
C HIS A 416 9.54 28.04 -5.22
N LEU A 417 8.62 27.65 -4.33
CA LEU A 417 7.28 28.23 -4.19
C LEU A 417 7.34 29.74 -3.86
N ASP A 418 8.50 30.26 -3.45
CA ASP A 418 8.72 31.67 -3.11
C ASP A 418 8.89 32.59 -4.34
N ARG A 419 9.10 32.07 -5.55
CA ARG A 419 9.41 32.89 -6.73
C ARG A 419 8.22 33.27 -7.62
N VAL A 420 7.00 32.81 -7.30
CA VAL A 420 5.79 33.20 -8.05
C VAL A 420 4.92 34.20 -7.27
N ALA A 421 5.29 34.54 -6.02
CA ALA A 421 4.60 35.58 -5.24
C ALA A 421 5.18 37.00 -5.43
N LEU A 422 6.15 37.19 -6.33
CA LEU A 422 6.77 38.49 -6.65
C LEU A 422 7.01 38.64 -8.16
N GLN A 423 5.96 38.51 -8.96
CA GLN A 423 5.78 39.19 -10.25
C GLN A 423 4.27 39.42 -10.42
#